data_AF-A0A939Z0A0-F1
#
_entry.id   AF-A0A939Z0A0-F1
#
_cell.length_a   1.000
_cell.length_b   1.000
_cell.length_c   1.000
_cell.angle_alpha   90.00
_cell.angle_beta   90.00
_cell.angle_gamma   90.00
#
_symmetry.space_group_name_H-M   'P 1'
#
loop_
_entity.id
_entity.type
_entity.pdbx_description
1 polymer ?
#
loop_
_entity_poly.entity_id
_entity_poly.type
_entity_poly.pdbx_seq_one_letter_code
_entity_poly.pdbx_strand_id
1 'polypeptide(L)'
;MNDAEKEIRSILLGRTILLEDGRLSVPQKGDFYLSGGVSDGAEAVRFLGMAKKSQVLETVRREFDVRVTIQRMLQNMGRGVVLNEQPEARACLIRYVLTKPVLLTFDYVEGLPVLTAWAPRTITGLISINRALKKFNKDLPEDIVVTGKEAPEMPEGESDKAKKAAREEKKAAKAAKKEEKRREREAQKAEESRLREEEKRRMQEAENGDFWMLKEGDRDEHEDRSDQTRE
;
A
#
# COMPACT_ATOMS: atom_id res chain seq x y z
N MET A 1 -21.04 -6.77 1.53
CA MET A 1 -20.33 -7.98 1.96
C MET A 1 -21.25 -9.15 1.68
N ASN A 2 -20.90 -9.94 0.67
CA ASN A 2 -21.73 -11.05 0.20
C ASN A 2 -21.71 -12.18 1.26
N ASP A 3 -22.65 -13.11 1.21
CA ASP A 3 -22.76 -14.15 2.24
C ASP A 3 -21.51 -15.05 2.29
N ALA A 4 -20.94 -15.37 1.12
CA ALA A 4 -19.64 -16.04 1.02
C ALA A 4 -18.49 -15.28 1.75
N GLU A 5 -18.46 -13.95 1.69
CA GLU A 5 -17.46 -13.16 2.40
C GLU A 5 -17.68 -13.16 3.92
N LYS A 6 -18.94 -13.19 4.37
CA LYS A 6 -19.27 -13.32 5.80
C LYS A 6 -18.85 -14.68 6.33
N GLU A 7 -19.02 -15.73 5.52
CA GLU A 7 -18.57 -17.08 5.84
C GLU A 7 -17.04 -17.15 5.97
N ILE A 8 -16.32 -16.67 4.96
CA ILE A 8 -14.85 -16.58 4.96
C ILE A 8 -14.35 -15.80 6.18
N ARG A 9 -14.99 -14.65 6.48
CA ARG A 9 -14.66 -13.86 7.67
C ARG A 9 -14.83 -14.67 8.95
N SER A 10 -15.90 -15.45 9.08
CA SER A 10 -16.15 -16.28 10.26
C SER A 10 -15.07 -17.34 10.44
N ILE A 11 -14.64 -17.97 9.34
CA ILE A 11 -13.52 -18.92 9.35
C ILE A 11 -12.21 -18.27 9.79
N LEU A 12 -11.88 -17.10 9.23
CA LEU A 12 -10.67 -16.36 9.57
C LEU A 12 -10.65 -15.86 11.02
N LEU A 13 -11.81 -15.64 11.62
CA LEU A 13 -11.98 -15.31 13.04
C LEU A 13 -11.93 -16.54 13.95
N GLY A 14 -11.71 -17.74 13.41
CA GLY A 14 -11.68 -18.98 14.18
C GLY A 14 -13.05 -19.49 14.62
N ARG A 15 -14.15 -18.92 14.09
CA ARG A 15 -15.52 -19.41 14.35
C ARG A 15 -15.80 -20.62 13.46
N THR A 16 -15.15 -21.73 13.78
CA THR A 16 -15.23 -22.97 13.00
C THR A 16 -15.56 -24.16 13.87
N ILE A 17 -16.20 -25.15 13.26
CA ILE A 17 -16.39 -26.49 13.81
C ILE A 17 -15.56 -27.51 13.03
N LEU A 18 -15.18 -28.59 13.69
CA LEU A 18 -14.50 -29.72 13.06
C LEU A 18 -15.56 -30.74 12.66
N LEU A 19 -15.66 -31.02 11.36
CA LEU A 19 -16.52 -32.05 10.82
C LEU A 19 -15.92 -33.44 11.06
N GLU A 20 -16.74 -34.48 10.92
CA GLU A 20 -16.34 -35.89 11.09
C GLU A 20 -15.23 -36.31 10.12
N ASP A 21 -15.22 -35.74 8.91
CA ASP A 21 -14.17 -35.96 7.90
C ASP A 21 -12.87 -35.19 8.19
N GLY A 22 -12.83 -34.48 9.31
CA GLY A 22 -11.72 -33.66 9.73
C GLY A 22 -11.65 -32.30 9.02
N ARG A 23 -12.53 -31.91 8.12
CA ARG A 23 -12.53 -30.55 7.55
C ARG A 23 -13.15 -29.55 8.53
N LEU A 24 -12.85 -28.28 8.33
CA LEU A 24 -13.46 -27.18 9.09
C LEU A 24 -14.68 -26.64 8.33
N SER A 25 -15.73 -26.27 9.05
CA SER A 25 -16.88 -25.54 8.50
C SER A 25 -17.30 -24.42 9.44
N VAL A 26 -18.11 -23.48 8.93
CA VAL A 26 -18.80 -22.50 9.78
C VAL A 26 -19.96 -23.18 10.49
N PRO A 27 -20.10 -23.00 11.83
CA PRO A 27 -21.20 -23.56 12.60
C PRO A 27 -22.56 -23.05 12.15
N GLN A 28 -23.55 -23.93 12.20
CA GLN A 28 -24.95 -23.60 12.03
C GLN A 28 -25.60 -23.28 13.39
N LYS A 29 -26.86 -22.83 13.37
CA LYS A 29 -27.60 -22.52 14.60
C LYS A 29 -27.69 -23.77 15.49
N GLY A 30 -27.06 -23.71 16.66
CA GLY A 30 -27.06 -24.79 17.66
C GLY A 30 -25.70 -25.46 17.87
N ASP A 31 -24.71 -25.18 17.02
CA ASP A 31 -23.40 -25.80 17.12
C ASP A 31 -22.49 -25.12 18.15
N PHE A 32 -21.68 -25.93 18.85
CA PHE A 32 -20.63 -25.45 19.75
C PHE A 32 -19.34 -25.20 18.98
N TYR A 33 -18.83 -23.97 19.07
CA TYR A 33 -17.59 -23.54 18.43
C TYR A 33 -16.37 -24.23 19.04
N LEU A 34 -15.44 -24.71 18.22
CA LEU A 34 -14.10 -25.05 18.71
C LEU A 34 -13.35 -23.75 19.03
N SER A 35 -13.27 -23.39 20.32
CA SER A 35 -12.40 -22.30 20.82
C SER A 35 -10.91 -22.70 20.87
N GLY A 36 -10.50 -23.71 20.10
CA GLY A 36 -9.17 -24.29 20.13
C GLY A 36 -8.17 -23.56 19.22
N GLY A 37 -7.54 -22.50 19.76
CA GLY A 37 -6.23 -22.03 19.29
C GLY A 37 -5.98 -20.53 19.33
N VAL A 38 -5.19 -20.08 20.33
CA VAL A 38 -4.32 -18.88 20.39
C VAL A 38 -4.78 -17.64 19.59
N SER A 39 -5.97 -17.12 19.87
CA SER A 39 -6.32 -15.68 19.76
C SER A 39 -7.76 -15.47 20.23
N ASP A 40 -7.97 -15.78 21.50
CA ASP A 40 -9.20 -15.54 22.22
C ASP A 40 -9.52 -14.03 22.22
N GLY A 41 -10.58 -13.62 21.51
CA GLY A 41 -11.15 -12.27 21.46
C GLY A 41 -10.31 -11.15 20.81
N ALA A 42 -8.98 -11.13 20.96
CA ALA A 42 -8.12 -10.02 20.56
C ALA A 42 -8.00 -9.85 19.04
N GLU A 43 -8.19 -10.93 18.26
CA GLU A 43 -8.23 -10.85 16.80
C GLU A 43 -9.54 -10.29 16.27
N ALA A 44 -10.67 -10.53 16.93
CA ALA A 44 -11.94 -9.90 16.57
C ALA A 44 -11.86 -8.37 16.70
N VAL A 45 -11.15 -7.87 17.72
CA VAL A 45 -10.91 -6.43 17.92
C VAL A 45 -9.94 -5.84 16.88
N ARG A 46 -9.02 -6.65 16.33
CA ARG A 46 -8.03 -6.22 15.32
C ARG A 46 -8.43 -6.50 13.88
N PHE A 47 -9.58 -7.13 13.65
CA PHE A 47 -10.09 -7.44 12.33
C PHE A 47 -10.76 -6.20 11.71
N LEU A 48 -9.96 -5.33 11.10
CA LEU A 48 -10.45 -4.13 10.41
C LEU A 48 -11.13 -4.43 9.06
N GLY A 49 -11.05 -5.67 8.59
CA GLY A 49 -11.59 -6.12 7.31
C GLY A 49 -10.84 -7.34 6.79
N MET A 50 -11.05 -7.68 5.52
CA MET A 50 -10.32 -8.74 4.83
C MET A 50 -9.33 -8.14 3.84
N ALA A 51 -8.13 -8.69 3.78
CA ALA A 51 -7.21 -8.54 2.67
C ALA A 51 -7.42 -9.74 1.74
N LYS A 52 -7.49 -9.47 0.45
CA LYS A 52 -7.71 -10.45 -0.62
C LYS A 52 -6.61 -10.30 -1.66
N LYS A 53 -6.16 -11.41 -2.24
CA LYS A 53 -5.34 -11.43 -3.45
C LYS A 53 -5.72 -12.64 -4.28
N SER A 54 -6.09 -12.41 -5.54
CA SER A 54 -6.49 -13.45 -6.49
C SER A 54 -5.44 -13.61 -7.58
N GLN A 55 -5.24 -14.84 -8.04
CA GLN A 55 -4.34 -15.21 -9.12
C GLN A 55 -5.09 -16.14 -10.07
N VAL A 56 -5.04 -15.83 -11.36
CA VAL A 56 -5.54 -16.73 -12.41
C VAL A 56 -4.45 -17.76 -12.71
N LEU A 57 -4.87 -19.02 -12.83
CA LEU A 57 -4.01 -20.10 -13.26
C LEU A 57 -4.32 -20.40 -14.74
N GLU A 58 -3.28 -20.55 -15.53
CA GLU A 58 -3.35 -21.04 -16.91
C GLU A 58 -2.84 -22.47 -16.95
N THR A 59 -3.58 -23.34 -17.63
CA THR A 59 -3.18 -24.74 -17.77
C THR A 59 -3.83 -25.35 -19.00
N VAL A 60 -3.14 -26.32 -19.59
CA VAL A 60 -3.64 -27.15 -20.70
C VAL A 60 -4.39 -28.39 -20.20
N ARG A 61 -4.39 -28.63 -18.89
CA ARG A 61 -5.08 -29.78 -18.27
C ARG A 61 -6.60 -29.60 -18.31
N ARG A 62 -7.31 -30.73 -18.26
CA ARG A 62 -8.76 -30.73 -18.07
C ARG A 62 -9.11 -30.21 -16.68
N GLU A 63 -10.24 -29.51 -16.58
CA GLU A 63 -10.71 -28.90 -15.33
C GLU A 63 -10.72 -29.87 -14.14
N PHE A 64 -11.18 -31.10 -14.35
CA PHE A 64 -11.24 -32.12 -13.30
C PHE A 64 -9.85 -32.45 -12.74
N ASP A 65 -8.85 -32.64 -13.61
CA ASP A 65 -7.48 -32.99 -13.20
C ASP A 65 -6.84 -31.84 -12.42
N VAL A 66 -7.13 -30.61 -12.82
CA VAL A 66 -6.69 -29.39 -12.11
C VAL A 66 -7.34 -29.33 -10.73
N ARG A 67 -8.67 -29.52 -10.62
CA ARG A 67 -9.40 -29.51 -9.34
C ARG A 67 -8.81 -30.53 -8.37
N VAL A 68 -8.56 -31.76 -8.82
CA VAL A 68 -7.98 -32.83 -7.98
C VAL A 68 -6.55 -32.49 -7.57
N THR A 69 -5.73 -31.99 -8.50
CA THR A 69 -4.34 -31.62 -8.23
C THR A 69 -4.27 -30.50 -7.19
N ILE A 70 -5.02 -29.40 -7.40
CA ILE A 70 -5.05 -28.28 -6.47
C ILE A 70 -5.63 -28.70 -5.12
N GLN A 71 -6.68 -29.54 -5.09
CA GLN A 71 -7.23 -30.03 -3.83
C GLN A 71 -6.19 -30.77 -2.98
N ARG A 72 -5.38 -31.66 -3.59
CA ARG A 72 -4.30 -32.37 -2.89
C ARG A 72 -3.24 -31.40 -2.37
N MET A 73 -2.88 -30.39 -3.17
CA MET A 73 -1.93 -29.36 -2.75
C MET A 73 -2.44 -28.56 -1.54
N LEU A 74 -3.70 -28.12 -1.58
CA LEU A 74 -4.33 -27.37 -0.48
C LEU A 74 -4.38 -28.21 0.81
N GLN A 75 -4.68 -29.52 0.70
CA GLN A 75 -4.65 -30.46 1.83
C GLN A 75 -3.25 -30.62 2.44
N ASN A 76 -2.19 -30.56 1.63
CA ASN A 76 -0.80 -30.61 2.12
C ASN A 76 -0.35 -29.28 2.76
N MET A 77 -0.99 -28.16 2.40
CA MET A 77 -0.62 -26.84 2.91
C MET A 77 -1.25 -26.53 4.27
N GLY A 78 -2.47 -26.99 4.52
CA GLY A 78 -3.24 -26.63 5.70
C GLY A 78 -4.45 -27.52 5.93
N ARG A 79 -5.35 -27.09 6.82
CA ARG A 79 -6.57 -27.86 7.13
C ARG A 79 -7.63 -27.57 6.06
N GLY A 80 -8.22 -28.62 5.49
CA GLY A 80 -9.33 -28.44 4.54
C GLY A 80 -10.52 -27.71 5.16
N VAL A 81 -11.19 -26.89 4.38
CA VAL A 81 -12.37 -26.10 4.78
C VAL A 81 -13.50 -26.36 3.80
N VAL A 82 -14.71 -26.53 4.34
CA VAL A 82 -15.96 -26.58 3.58
C VAL A 82 -16.62 -25.22 3.70
N LEU A 83 -16.94 -24.62 2.55
CA LEU A 83 -17.73 -23.39 2.45
C LEU A 83 -19.16 -23.80 2.11
N ASN A 84 -20.12 -23.41 2.93
CA ASN A 84 -21.54 -23.69 2.72
C ASN A 84 -22.10 -22.84 1.58
N GLU A 85 -21.65 -21.59 1.45
CA GLU A 85 -22.09 -20.67 0.40
C GLU A 85 -21.46 -21.01 -0.97
N GLN A 86 -20.33 -21.73 -0.97
CA GLN A 86 -19.58 -22.12 -2.17
C GLN A 86 -19.09 -23.58 -2.06
N PRO A 87 -19.99 -24.57 -2.14
CA PRO A 87 -19.65 -25.98 -1.88
C PRO A 87 -18.70 -26.59 -2.92
N GLU A 88 -18.65 -26.01 -4.13
CA GLU A 88 -17.73 -26.45 -5.18
C GLU A 88 -16.30 -25.95 -5.00
N ALA A 89 -16.13 -24.85 -4.26
CA ALA A 89 -14.83 -24.26 -4.02
C ALA A 89 -13.99 -25.18 -3.13
N ARG A 90 -12.71 -25.34 -3.50
CA ARG A 90 -11.74 -26.08 -2.68
C ARG A 90 -11.02 -25.09 -1.79
N ALA A 91 -11.14 -25.25 -0.47
CA ALA A 91 -10.55 -24.31 0.47
C ALA A 91 -9.65 -24.99 1.51
N CYS A 92 -8.62 -24.28 1.96
CA CYS A 92 -7.82 -24.69 3.12
C CYS A 92 -7.43 -23.50 4.00
N LEU A 93 -7.46 -23.71 5.32
CA LEU A 93 -7.00 -22.77 6.33
C LEU A 93 -5.56 -23.10 6.70
N ILE A 94 -4.67 -22.14 6.46
CA ILE A 94 -3.26 -22.21 6.81
C ILE A 94 -3.04 -21.36 8.05
N ARG A 95 -2.63 -22.00 9.14
CA ARG A 95 -2.23 -21.32 10.39
C ARG A 95 -0.72 -21.35 10.49
N TYR A 96 -0.11 -20.18 10.47
CA TYR A 96 1.33 -20.03 10.73
C TYR A 96 1.53 -19.68 12.21
N VAL A 97 2.60 -20.19 12.81
CA VAL A 97 2.92 -19.91 14.23
C VAL A 97 3.10 -18.41 14.51
N LEU A 98 3.65 -17.66 13.55
CA LEU A 98 4.04 -16.25 13.72
C LEU A 98 3.22 -15.26 12.89
N THR A 99 2.36 -15.74 11.98
CA THR A 99 1.62 -14.87 11.07
C THR A 99 0.13 -15.17 11.11
N LYS A 100 -0.67 -14.25 10.56
CA LYS A 100 -2.13 -14.38 10.60
C LYS A 100 -2.62 -15.59 9.81
N PRO A 101 -3.77 -16.17 10.19
CA PRO A 101 -4.38 -17.24 9.42
C PRO A 101 -4.67 -16.76 7.99
N VAL A 102 -4.42 -17.64 7.02
CA VAL A 102 -4.71 -17.41 5.61
C VAL A 102 -5.64 -18.50 5.13
N LEU A 103 -6.76 -18.12 4.54
CA LEU A 103 -7.65 -19.03 3.85
C LEU A 103 -7.33 -18.97 2.35
N LEU A 104 -6.93 -20.09 1.76
CA LEU A 104 -6.86 -20.22 0.31
C LEU A 104 -8.16 -20.84 -0.18
N THR A 105 -8.74 -20.26 -1.23
CA THR A 105 -9.93 -20.76 -1.92
C THR A 105 -9.60 -20.91 -3.40
N PHE A 106 -9.90 -22.06 -3.97
CA PHE A 106 -9.74 -22.35 -5.38
C PHE A 106 -11.12 -22.62 -5.99
N ASP A 107 -11.44 -21.90 -7.05
CA ASP A 107 -12.72 -22.02 -7.75
C ASP A 107 -12.57 -21.66 -9.24
N TYR A 108 -13.60 -21.96 -10.03
CA TYR A 108 -13.66 -21.58 -11.45
C TYR A 108 -14.57 -20.37 -11.62
N VAL A 109 -13.99 -19.23 -11.97
CA VAL A 109 -14.72 -17.98 -12.24
C VAL A 109 -14.72 -17.79 -13.75
N GLU A 110 -15.90 -17.78 -14.37
CA GLU A 110 -16.05 -17.63 -15.83
C GLU A 110 -15.26 -18.70 -16.63
N GLY A 111 -15.14 -19.92 -16.06
CA GLY A 111 -14.39 -21.03 -16.67
C GLY A 111 -12.87 -20.94 -16.51
N LEU A 112 -12.35 -19.93 -15.80
CA LEU A 112 -10.93 -19.79 -15.50
C LEU A 112 -10.63 -20.29 -14.08
N PRO A 113 -9.56 -21.08 -13.87
CA PRO A 113 -9.16 -21.50 -12.54
C PRO A 113 -8.57 -20.32 -11.78
N VAL A 114 -9.21 -19.95 -10.68
CA VAL A 114 -8.80 -18.81 -9.84
C VAL A 114 -8.47 -19.29 -8.43
N LEU A 115 -7.25 -18.97 -8.00
CA LEU A 115 -6.85 -19.10 -6.60
C LEU A 115 -6.99 -17.73 -5.92
N THR A 116 -7.74 -17.68 -4.82
CA THR A 116 -7.87 -16.49 -3.99
C THR A 116 -7.34 -16.76 -2.59
N ALA A 117 -6.48 -15.86 -2.11
CA ALA A 117 -5.96 -15.87 -0.75
C ALA A 117 -6.63 -14.77 0.07
N TRP A 118 -7.17 -15.15 1.22
CA TRP A 118 -7.85 -14.28 2.17
C TRP A 118 -7.10 -14.25 3.50
N ALA A 119 -6.96 -13.07 4.08
CA ALA A 119 -6.44 -12.93 5.44
C ALA A 119 -7.10 -11.76 6.16
N PRO A 120 -7.06 -11.73 7.50
CA PRO A 120 -7.43 -10.55 8.27
C PRO A 120 -6.62 -9.32 7.83
N ARG A 121 -7.30 -8.19 7.58
CA ARG A 121 -6.67 -6.92 7.22
C ARG A 121 -5.92 -6.36 8.42
N THR A 122 -4.63 -6.65 8.45
CA THR A 122 -3.67 -6.24 9.48
C THR A 122 -2.37 -5.79 8.81
N ILE A 123 -1.46 -5.17 9.56
CA ILE A 123 -0.15 -4.73 9.05
C ILE A 123 0.62 -5.89 8.39
N THR A 124 0.45 -7.11 8.92
CA THR A 124 1.12 -8.33 8.44
C THR A 124 0.24 -9.23 7.56
N GLY A 125 -1.02 -8.84 7.31
CA GLY A 125 -1.97 -9.65 6.54
C GLY A 125 -1.50 -9.95 5.12
N LEU A 126 -1.02 -8.92 4.41
CA LEU A 126 -0.47 -9.09 3.05
C LEU A 126 0.82 -9.91 3.02
N ILE A 127 1.65 -9.84 4.07
CA ILE A 127 2.86 -10.67 4.18
C ILE A 127 2.47 -12.13 4.31
N SER A 128 1.45 -12.43 5.12
CA SER A 128 0.91 -13.77 5.30
C SER A 128 0.35 -14.33 3.99
N ILE A 129 -0.43 -13.53 3.27
CA ILE A 129 -0.95 -13.85 1.94
C ILE A 129 0.19 -14.16 0.97
N ASN A 130 1.17 -13.28 0.85
CA ASN A 130 2.29 -13.47 -0.06
C ASN A 130 3.12 -14.71 0.29
N ARG A 131 3.29 -15.02 1.58
CA ARG A 131 3.97 -16.25 2.02
C ARG A 131 3.18 -17.50 1.64
N ALA A 132 1.87 -17.51 1.82
CA ALA A 132 1.01 -18.62 1.43
C ALA A 132 1.02 -18.84 -0.09
N LEU A 133 0.87 -17.77 -0.88
CA LEU A 133 0.94 -17.84 -2.34
C LEU A 133 2.31 -18.28 -2.83
N LYS A 134 3.42 -17.79 -2.23
CA LYS A 134 4.77 -18.26 -2.57
C LYS A 134 4.96 -19.75 -2.31
N LYS A 135 4.42 -20.26 -1.19
CA LYS A 135 4.49 -21.70 -0.87
C LYS A 135 3.65 -22.50 -1.88
N PHE A 136 2.44 -22.05 -2.19
CA PHE A 136 1.59 -22.70 -3.18
C PHE A 136 2.24 -22.73 -4.57
N ASN A 137 2.78 -21.60 -5.03
CA ASN A 137 3.43 -21.49 -6.34
C ASN A 137 4.73 -22.31 -6.43
N LYS A 138 5.38 -22.58 -5.29
CA LYS A 138 6.56 -23.45 -5.25
C LYS A 138 6.20 -24.92 -5.47
N ASP A 139 5.03 -25.33 -4.98
CA ASP A 139 4.55 -26.71 -5.07
C ASP A 139 3.71 -26.95 -6.34
N LEU A 140 3.54 -25.92 -7.18
CA LEU A 140 2.76 -25.98 -8.41
C LEU A 140 3.51 -26.82 -9.46
N PRO A 141 2.84 -27.76 -10.15
CA PRO A 141 3.45 -28.47 -11.26
C PRO A 141 3.71 -27.52 -12.44
N GLU A 142 4.75 -27.81 -13.23
CA GLU A 142 5.27 -26.93 -14.30
C GLU A 142 4.25 -26.63 -15.41
N ASP A 143 3.19 -27.43 -15.52
CA ASP A 143 2.13 -27.31 -16.51
C ASP A 143 0.91 -26.50 -16.05
N ILE A 144 0.97 -25.96 -14.85
CA ILE A 144 0.07 -24.91 -14.38
C ILE A 144 0.93 -23.65 -14.21
N VAL A 145 0.58 -22.57 -14.88
CA VAL A 145 1.32 -21.30 -14.84
C VAL A 145 0.45 -20.25 -14.19
N VAL A 146 1.04 -19.43 -13.32
CA VAL A 146 0.33 -18.30 -12.71
C VAL A 146 0.37 -17.12 -13.68
N THR A 147 -0.80 -16.68 -14.15
CA THR A 147 -0.89 -15.48 -14.96
C THR A 147 -0.72 -14.26 -14.06
N GLY A 148 0.16 -13.32 -14.44
CA GLY A 148 0.32 -12.03 -13.75
C GLY A 148 -0.91 -11.12 -13.83
N LYS A 149 -2.00 -11.56 -14.45
CA LYS A 149 -3.29 -10.86 -14.51
C LYS A 149 -4.00 -11.06 -13.17
N GLU A 150 -4.34 -9.96 -12.51
CA GLU A 150 -5.34 -10.00 -11.42
C GLU A 150 -6.63 -10.57 -12.02
N ALA A 151 -7.20 -11.59 -11.37
CA ALA A 151 -8.46 -12.19 -11.80
C ALA A 151 -9.53 -11.11 -11.94
N PRO A 152 -10.46 -11.22 -12.92
CA PRO A 152 -11.59 -10.30 -12.98
C PRO A 152 -12.26 -10.30 -11.61
N GLU A 153 -12.26 -9.14 -10.96
CA GLU A 153 -12.93 -8.96 -9.68
C GLU A 153 -14.40 -9.31 -9.93
N MET A 154 -14.90 -10.39 -9.30
CA MET A 154 -16.35 -10.66 -9.22
C MET A 154 -17.05 -9.33 -8.96
N PRO A 155 -18.16 -9.01 -9.64
CA PRO A 155 -18.73 -7.66 -9.67
C PRO A 155 -18.90 -7.11 -8.26
N GLU A 156 -17.87 -6.37 -7.81
CA GLU A 156 -17.88 -5.65 -6.56
C GLU A 156 -18.80 -4.46 -6.80
N GLY A 157 -19.86 -4.39 -5.99
CA GLY A 157 -20.85 -3.31 -6.07
C GLY A 157 -20.16 -1.95 -6.12
N GLU A 158 -20.79 -0.99 -6.81
CA GLU A 158 -20.32 0.36 -7.17
C GLU A 158 -19.54 1.14 -6.09
N SER A 159 -19.59 0.73 -4.83
CA SER A 159 -18.91 1.31 -3.68
C SER A 159 -17.37 1.32 -3.75
N ASP A 160 -16.72 0.37 -4.43
CA ASP A 160 -15.25 0.32 -4.47
C ASP A 160 -14.64 1.12 -5.63
N LYS A 161 -15.36 1.30 -6.74
CA LYS A 161 -15.02 2.29 -7.78
C LYS A 161 -15.09 3.72 -7.23
N ALA A 162 -16.13 4.03 -6.46
CA ALA A 162 -16.28 5.34 -5.81
C ALA A 162 -15.14 5.65 -4.82
N LYS A 163 -14.69 4.66 -4.03
CA LYS A 163 -13.56 4.83 -3.12
C LYS A 163 -12.22 5.01 -3.85
N LYS A 164 -12.03 4.32 -4.99
CA LYS A 164 -10.80 4.46 -5.80
C LYS A 164 -10.73 5.86 -6.43
N ALA A 165 -11.85 6.35 -6.99
CA ALA A 165 -11.98 7.72 -7.50
C ALA A 165 -11.74 8.77 -6.41
N ALA A 166 -12.38 8.63 -5.23
CA ALA A 166 -12.19 9.55 -4.10
C ALA A 166 -10.74 9.55 -3.56
N ARG A 167 -10.02 8.44 -3.69
CA ARG A 167 -8.60 8.34 -3.28
C ARG A 167 -7.67 9.00 -4.30
N GLU A 168 -8.01 8.97 -5.59
CA GLU A 168 -7.28 9.67 -6.64
C GLU A 168 -7.51 11.18 -6.57
N GLU A 169 -8.73 11.65 -6.34
CA GLU A 169 -9.02 13.07 -6.08
C GLU A 169 -8.25 13.59 -4.87
N LYS A 170 -8.24 12.85 -3.75
CA LYS A 170 -7.46 13.25 -2.56
C LYS A 170 -5.96 13.28 -2.82
N LYS A 171 -5.43 12.44 -3.70
CA LYS A 171 -4.01 12.47 -4.10
C LYS A 171 -3.73 13.68 -4.99
N ALA A 172 -4.59 13.96 -5.97
CA ALA A 172 -4.47 15.11 -6.87
C ALA A 172 -4.54 16.43 -6.08
N ALA A 173 -5.50 16.56 -5.16
CA ALA A 173 -5.63 17.75 -4.30
C ALA A 173 -4.40 17.95 -3.40
N LYS A 174 -3.82 16.87 -2.85
CA LYS A 174 -2.57 16.96 -2.08
C LYS A 174 -1.37 17.33 -2.93
N ALA A 175 -1.30 16.87 -4.18
CA ALA A 175 -0.24 17.23 -5.12
C ALA A 175 -0.33 18.72 -5.49
N ALA A 176 -1.52 19.21 -5.85
CA ALA A 176 -1.77 20.61 -6.17
C ALA A 176 -1.40 21.54 -4.99
N LYS A 177 -1.85 21.22 -3.77
CA LYS A 177 -1.51 21.99 -2.57
C LYS A 177 -0.01 21.99 -2.25
N LYS A 178 0.70 20.91 -2.58
CA LYS A 178 2.17 20.82 -2.41
C LYS A 178 2.89 21.67 -3.45
N GLU A 179 2.38 21.73 -4.68
CA GLU A 179 2.95 22.53 -5.76
C GLU A 179 2.74 24.04 -5.52
N GLU A 180 1.55 24.44 -5.11
CA GLU A 180 1.22 25.83 -4.73
C GLU A 180 2.15 26.34 -3.62
N LYS A 181 2.30 25.56 -2.53
CA LYS A 181 3.23 25.87 -1.44
C LYS A 181 4.70 25.94 -1.89
N ARG A 182 5.07 25.23 -2.96
CA ARG A 182 6.42 25.31 -3.53
C ARG A 182 6.62 26.62 -4.28
N ARG A 183 5.63 27.02 -5.09
CA ARG A 183 5.64 28.30 -5.83
C ARG A 183 5.66 29.51 -4.89
N GLU A 184 4.90 29.49 -3.80
CA GLU A 184 4.96 30.56 -2.78
C GLU A 184 6.35 30.68 -2.15
N ARG A 185 6.99 29.55 -1.81
CA ARG A 185 8.35 29.56 -1.25
C ARG A 185 9.40 30.04 -2.24
N GLU A 186 9.25 29.69 -3.51
CA GLU A 186 10.13 30.16 -4.58
C GLU A 186 9.97 31.68 -4.80
N ALA A 187 8.73 32.19 -4.77
CA ALA A 187 8.45 33.62 -4.87
C ALA A 187 9.02 34.41 -3.66
N GLN A 188 8.82 33.92 -2.44
CA GLN A 188 9.37 34.54 -1.23
C GLN A 188 10.90 34.59 -1.26
N LYS A 189 11.56 33.52 -1.71
CA LYS A 189 13.02 33.50 -1.85
C LYS A 189 13.52 34.47 -2.92
N ALA A 190 12.80 34.61 -4.04
CA ALA A 190 13.16 35.55 -5.10
C ALA A 190 13.02 37.00 -4.65
N GLU A 191 11.97 37.31 -3.87
CA GLU A 191 11.78 38.64 -3.27
C GLU A 191 12.86 38.95 -2.23
N GLU A 192 13.18 37.98 -1.34
CA GLU A 192 14.26 38.12 -0.36
C GLU A 192 15.64 38.34 -1.03
N SER A 193 15.92 37.63 -2.13
CA SER A 193 17.17 37.85 -2.87
C SER A 193 17.26 39.22 -3.52
N ARG A 194 16.14 39.75 -4.02
CA ARG A 194 16.09 41.09 -4.62
C ARG A 194 16.33 42.18 -3.58
N LEU A 195 15.70 42.07 -2.41
CA LEU A 195 15.90 43.00 -1.31
C LEU A 195 17.35 43.01 -0.83
N ARG A 196 17.98 41.83 -0.70
CA ARG A 196 19.40 41.71 -0.35
C ARG A 196 20.33 42.31 -1.39
N GLU A 197 20.00 42.19 -2.67
CA GLU A 197 20.80 42.77 -3.76
C GLU A 197 20.68 44.30 -3.79
N GLU A 198 19.48 44.83 -3.54
CA GLU A 198 19.23 46.27 -3.43
C GLU A 198 19.92 46.88 -2.19
N GLU A 199 19.89 46.19 -1.05
CA GLU A 199 20.59 46.60 0.16
C GLU A 199 22.11 46.63 -0.03
N LYS A 200 22.67 45.61 -0.71
CA LYS A 200 24.10 45.60 -1.09
C LYS A 200 24.46 46.76 -2.01
N ARG A 201 23.61 47.09 -2.99
CA ARG A 201 23.83 48.24 -3.87
C ARG A 201 23.83 49.55 -3.08
N ARG A 202 22.90 49.72 -2.14
CA ARG A 202 22.86 50.90 -1.26
C ARG A 202 24.10 51.03 -0.38
N MET A 203 24.60 49.93 0.18
CA MET A 203 25.85 49.97 0.94
C MET A 203 27.05 50.35 0.07
N GLN A 204 27.15 49.81 -1.16
CA GLN A 204 28.20 50.19 -2.10
C GLN A 204 28.10 51.66 -2.55
N GLU A 205 26.89 52.16 -2.78
CA GLU A 205 26.65 53.57 -3.11
C GLU A 205 27.01 54.50 -1.94
N ALA A 206 26.75 54.10 -0.69
CA ALA A 206 27.15 54.83 0.51
C ALA A 206 28.67 54.83 0.71
N GLU A 207 29.33 53.67 0.59
CA GLU A 207 30.80 53.57 0.67
C GLU A 207 31.49 54.41 -0.41
N ASN A 208 30.96 54.41 -1.64
CA ASN A 208 31.48 55.25 -2.72
C ASN A 208 31.16 56.73 -2.51
N GLY A 209 30.01 57.09 -1.92
CA GLY A 209 29.65 58.48 -1.61
C GLY A 209 30.55 59.11 -0.55
N ASP A 210 30.85 58.37 0.53
CA ASP A 210 31.78 58.83 1.56
C ASP A 210 33.23 58.95 1.03
N PHE A 211 33.60 58.13 0.04
CA PHE A 211 34.88 58.25 -0.66
C PHE A 211 35.03 59.56 -1.46
N TRP A 212 33.92 60.13 -1.96
CA TRP A 212 33.95 61.42 -2.67
C TRP A 212 33.99 62.62 -1.71
N MET A 213 33.39 62.55 -0.52
CA MET A 213 33.48 63.63 0.47
C MET A 213 34.87 63.74 1.15
N LEU A 214 35.68 62.69 1.15
CA LEU A 214 37.06 62.74 1.64
C LEU A 214 38.06 63.32 0.64
N LYS A 215 37.72 63.42 -0.66
CA LYS A 215 38.64 63.88 -1.70
C LYS A 215 38.58 65.39 -1.99
N GLU A 216 37.57 66.09 -1.48
CA GLU A 216 37.44 67.54 -1.63
C GLU A 216 38.09 68.31 -0.46
N GLY A 217 38.51 67.64 0.62
CA GLY A 217 39.14 68.27 1.79
C GLY A 217 40.65 68.55 1.68
N ASP A 218 41.36 67.97 0.71
CA ASP A 218 42.83 68.07 0.59
C ASP A 218 43.30 68.96 -0.57
N ARG A 219 42.41 69.75 -1.20
CA ARG A 219 42.73 70.52 -2.41
C ARG A 219 42.95 72.03 -2.23
N ASP A 220 42.97 72.53 -1.00
CA ASP A 220 43.07 73.98 -0.72
C ASP A 220 44.34 74.44 0.03
N GLU A 221 45.34 73.59 0.31
CA GLU A 221 46.55 74.01 1.07
C GLU A 221 47.87 74.12 0.27
N HIS A 222 47.85 74.13 -1.07
CA HIS A 222 49.09 74.23 -1.85
C HIS A 222 49.09 75.31 -2.95
N GLU A 223 48.67 76.54 -2.62
CA GLU A 223 49.05 77.74 -3.38
C GLU A 223 49.51 78.84 -2.41
N ASP A 224 50.78 78.79 -1.96
CA ASP A 224 51.55 79.99 -1.58
C ASP A 224 52.98 79.60 -1.19
N ARG A 225 53.81 79.22 -2.16
CA ARG A 225 55.28 79.18 -1.98
C ARG A 225 56.04 79.07 -3.30
N SER A 226 55.97 80.10 -4.13
CA SER A 226 57.03 80.34 -5.12
C SER A 226 57.03 81.80 -5.57
N ASP A 227 57.59 82.67 -4.74
CA ASP A 227 58.20 83.92 -5.21
C ASP A 227 59.34 84.31 -4.26
N GLN A 228 60.49 83.67 -4.46
CA GLN A 228 61.80 84.16 -4.04
C GLN A 228 62.84 83.54 -4.97
N THR A 229 63.19 84.23 -6.07
CA THR A 229 64.57 84.49 -6.51
C THR A 229 64.60 85.17 -7.88
N ARG A 230 65.28 86.34 -7.93
CA ARG A 230 65.73 87.21 -9.05
C ARG A 230 65.21 88.63 -8.81
N GLU A 231 66.01 89.67 -8.68
CA GLU A 231 67.46 89.94 -8.77
C GLU A 231 67.74 91.17 -7.90
#